data_AF-A0A2Z3GRI3-F1
#
_entry.id   AF-A0A2Z3GRI3-F1
#
_cell.length_a   1.000
_cell.length_b   1.000
_cell.length_c   1.000
_cell.angle_alpha   90.00
_cell.angle_beta   90.00
_cell.angle_gamma   90.00
#
_symmetry.space_group_name_H-M   'P 1'
#
loop_
_entity.id
_entity.type
_entity.pdbx_description
1 polymer ?
#
loop_
_entity_poly.entity_id
_entity_poly.type
_entity_poly.pdbx_seq_one_letter_code
_entity_poly.pdbx_strand_id
1 'polypeptide(L)'
;MDAVPTFRVVDARGRAAVLVQMWDARSMMPTADIEKRRPAEARDMCRADIMDVMRATPGPKTRKDINRLLKEAGRQHGPGTVAKALAELTKSGDLVNPQDKKGYRLGGWRRDQTPSLFD
;
A
#
# COMPACT_ATOMS: atom_id res chain seq x y z
N MET A 1 -16.93 -4.14 -40.10
CA MET A 1 -16.16 -5.39 -40.10
C MET A 1 -14.85 -5.09 -39.43
N ASP A 2 -14.69 -5.51 -38.17
CA ASP A 2 -13.45 -5.28 -37.44
C ASP A 2 -12.37 -6.25 -37.93
N ALA A 3 -11.16 -5.72 -38.16
CA ALA A 3 -10.04 -6.50 -38.65
C ALA A 3 -9.68 -7.61 -37.64
N VAL A 4 -9.56 -8.85 -38.14
CA VAL A 4 -9.15 -9.99 -37.31
C VAL A 4 -7.66 -9.83 -36.98
N PRO A 5 -7.27 -9.75 -35.69
CA PRO A 5 -5.87 -9.63 -35.32
C PRO A 5 -5.11 -10.88 -35.78
N THR A 6 -4.06 -10.68 -36.58
CA THR A 6 -3.22 -11.76 -37.11
C THR A 6 -1.81 -11.63 -36.56
N PHE A 7 -1.30 -12.66 -35.90
CA PHE A 7 0.06 -12.68 -35.34
C PHE A 7 0.93 -13.69 -36.08
N ARG A 8 2.18 -13.31 -36.36
CA ARG A 8 3.19 -14.19 -36.95
C ARG A 8 4.32 -14.41 -35.94
N VAL A 9 4.51 -15.67 -35.55
CA VAL A 9 5.63 -16.08 -34.69
C VAL A 9 6.72 -16.67 -35.58
N VAL A 10 7.96 -16.24 -35.38
CA VAL A 10 9.13 -16.77 -36.09
C VAL A 10 10.13 -17.28 -35.05
N ASP A 11 10.55 -18.53 -35.22
CA ASP A 11 11.56 -19.15 -34.38
C ASP A 11 12.97 -18.59 -34.69
N ALA A 12 13.74 -18.34 -33.65
CA ALA A 12 15.16 -18.04 -33.77
C ALA A 12 15.94 -19.20 -33.14
N ARG A 13 16.32 -20.17 -33.97
CA ARG A 13 17.26 -21.26 -33.62
C ARG A 13 16.71 -22.28 -32.60
N GLY A 14 15.45 -22.70 -32.77
CA GLY A 14 14.85 -23.87 -32.11
C GLY A 14 14.29 -23.63 -30.71
N ARG A 15 14.19 -22.39 -30.23
CA ARG A 15 13.71 -22.05 -28.88
C ARG A 15 13.06 -20.67 -28.82
N ALA A 16 11.92 -20.50 -29.48
CA ALA A 16 11.03 -19.38 -29.20
C ALA A 16 9.91 -19.80 -28.24
N ALA A 17 9.79 -19.10 -27.12
CA ALA A 17 8.60 -19.12 -26.27
C ALA A 17 7.96 -17.73 -26.33
N VAL A 18 6.69 -17.67 -26.71
CA VAL A 18 5.94 -16.41 -26.81
C VAL A 18 4.72 -16.49 -25.90
N LEU A 19 4.49 -15.43 -25.13
CA LEU A 19 3.26 -15.21 -24.38
C LEU A 19 2.46 -14.11 -25.10
N VAL A 20 1.34 -14.51 -25.73
CA VAL A 20 0.39 -13.56 -26.34
C VAL A 20 -0.75 -13.35 -25.36
N GLN A 21 -0.97 -12.10 -24.97
CA GLN A 21 -2.09 -11.72 -24.10
C GLN A 21 -3.08 -10.89 -24.92
N MET A 22 -4.36 -11.25 -24.84
CA MET A 22 -5.45 -10.55 -25.51
C MET A 22 -6.45 -10.06 -24.47
N TRP A 23 -6.90 -8.82 -24.58
CA TRP A 23 -7.92 -8.22 -23.72
C TRP A 23 -8.77 -7.23 -24.51
N ASP A 24 -9.91 -6.85 -23.94
CA ASP A 24 -10.85 -5.90 -24.53
C ASP A 24 -10.22 -4.50 -24.69
N ALA A 25 -10.43 -3.86 -25.85
CA ALA A 25 -9.78 -2.58 -26.18
C ALA A 25 -10.21 -1.40 -25.30
N ARG A 26 -11.37 -1.49 -24.63
CA ARG A 26 -11.86 -0.47 -23.69
C ARG A 26 -11.42 -0.77 -22.26
N SER A 27 -10.76 -1.90 -22.05
CA SER A 27 -10.28 -2.35 -20.75
C SER A 27 -8.80 -2.05 -20.60
N MET A 28 -8.40 -1.73 -19.36
CA MET A 28 -6.99 -1.45 -19.06
C MET A 28 -6.14 -2.71 -19.29
N MET A 29 -5.00 -2.55 -19.94
CA MET A 29 -4.04 -3.64 -20.21
C MET A 29 -3.67 -4.37 -18.91
N PRO A 30 -3.83 -5.71 -18.84
CA PRO A 30 -3.31 -6.51 -17.75
C PRO A 30 -1.79 -6.49 -17.82
N THR A 31 -1.15 -5.66 -16.98
CA THR A 31 0.29 -5.71 -16.78
C THR A 31 0.60 -6.79 -15.75
N ALA A 32 1.78 -7.44 -15.86
CA ALA A 32 2.24 -8.45 -14.89
C ALA A 32 2.29 -7.93 -13.43
N ASP A 33 2.25 -6.61 -13.25
CA ASP A 33 2.17 -5.97 -11.93
C ASP A 33 0.77 -6.00 -11.32
N ILE A 34 -0.29 -6.19 -12.11
CA ILE A 34 -1.68 -6.26 -11.61
C ILE A 34 -1.90 -7.57 -10.84
N GLU A 35 -1.40 -8.70 -11.34
CA GLU A 35 -1.47 -9.99 -10.65
C GLU A 35 -0.59 -10.03 -9.38
N LYS A 36 0.54 -9.30 -9.38
CA LYS A 36 1.43 -9.20 -8.20
C LYS A 36 0.93 -8.21 -7.15
N ARG A 37 -0.07 -7.39 -7.45
CA ARG A 37 -0.74 -6.58 -6.43
C ARG A 37 -1.51 -7.55 -5.56
N ARG A 38 -0.95 -7.89 -4.38
CA ARG A 38 -1.76 -8.44 -3.30
C ARG A 38 -3.02 -7.58 -3.15
N PRO A 39 -4.19 -8.20 -2.95
CA PRO A 39 -5.46 -7.49 -2.91
C PRO A 39 -5.42 -6.33 -1.93
N ALA A 40 -6.25 -5.30 -2.15
CA ALA A 40 -6.41 -4.16 -1.24
C ALA A 40 -6.55 -4.62 0.22
N GLU A 41 -7.18 -5.77 0.43
CA GLU A 41 -7.29 -6.50 1.69
C GLU A 41 -5.97 -6.65 2.46
N ALA A 42 -4.85 -6.99 1.80
CA ALA A 42 -3.56 -7.13 2.46
C ALA A 42 -2.99 -5.79 2.96
N ARG A 43 -3.36 -4.67 2.30
CA ARG A 43 -3.01 -3.32 2.76
C ARG A 43 -3.93 -2.86 3.89
N ASP A 44 -5.19 -3.23 3.84
CA ASP A 44 -6.18 -2.91 4.88
C ASP A 44 -5.82 -3.61 6.18
N MET A 45 -5.41 -4.88 6.10
CA MET A 45 -4.85 -5.61 7.23
C MET A 45 -3.58 -4.95 7.78
N CYS A 46 -2.64 -4.54 6.91
CA CYS A 46 -1.42 -3.86 7.36
C CYS A 46 -1.72 -2.53 8.08
N ARG A 47 -2.71 -1.76 7.61
CA ARG A 47 -3.16 -0.52 8.26
C ARG A 47 -3.76 -0.80 9.64
N ALA A 48 -4.65 -1.79 9.73
CA ALA A 48 -5.25 -2.20 11.00
C ALA A 48 -4.16 -2.65 12.00
N ASP A 49 -3.21 -3.45 11.54
CA ASP A 49 -2.11 -3.95 12.37
C ASP A 49 -1.21 -2.83 12.89
N ILE A 50 -0.90 -1.84 12.06
CA ILE A 50 -0.13 -0.66 12.49
C ILE A 50 -0.92 0.10 13.56
N MET A 51 -2.22 0.32 13.37
CA MET A 51 -3.04 1.04 14.34
C MET A 51 -3.16 0.29 15.66
N ASP A 52 -3.30 -1.03 15.65
CA ASP A 52 -3.31 -1.87 16.84
C ASP A 52 -2.01 -1.73 17.65
N VAL A 53 -0.86 -1.84 16.97
CA VAL A 53 0.45 -1.67 17.60
C VAL A 53 0.62 -0.28 18.19
N MET A 54 0.21 0.76 17.45
CA MET A 54 0.29 2.15 17.89
C MET A 54 -0.62 2.46 19.07
N ARG A 55 -1.77 1.77 19.19
CA ARG A 55 -2.68 1.87 20.35
C ARG A 55 -2.18 1.09 21.56
N ALA A 56 -1.60 -0.09 21.33
CA ALA A 56 -1.09 -0.95 22.38
C ALA A 56 0.19 -0.40 23.04
N THR A 57 0.99 0.39 22.31
CA THR A 57 2.25 0.93 22.84
C THR A 57 2.25 2.46 22.82
N PRO A 58 2.11 3.13 23.99
CA PRO A 58 2.11 4.58 24.08
C PRO A 58 3.39 5.23 23.53
N GLY A 59 3.25 6.46 23.05
CA GLY A 59 4.35 7.33 22.62
C GLY A 59 4.79 7.14 21.16
N PRO A 60 5.63 8.04 20.64
CA PRO A 60 6.08 8.00 19.25
C PRO A 60 6.84 6.72 18.89
N LYS A 61 6.72 6.27 17.64
CA LYS A 61 7.39 5.07 17.12
C LYS A 61 8.04 5.34 15.77
N THR A 62 9.31 4.98 15.63
CA THR A 62 9.97 5.04 14.32
C THR A 62 9.48 3.91 13.42
N ARG A 63 9.74 4.00 12.10
CA ARG A 63 9.44 2.88 11.18
C ARG A 63 10.11 1.57 11.61
N LYS A 64 11.31 1.65 12.21
CA LYS A 64 12.03 0.49 12.73
C LYS A 64 11.30 -0.12 13.93
N ASP A 65 10.81 0.71 14.84
CA ASP A 65 10.05 0.24 16.00
C ASP A 65 8.73 -0.40 15.58
N ILE A 66 8.02 0.21 14.63
CA ILE A 66 6.76 -0.34 14.09
C ILE A 66 7.01 -1.71 13.45
N ASN A 67 8.05 -1.84 12.60
CA ASN A 67 8.42 -3.13 12.02
C ASN A 67 8.77 -4.18 13.08
N ARG A 68 9.46 -3.78 14.15
CA ARG A 68 9.81 -4.68 15.25
C ARG A 68 8.57 -5.14 16.02
N LEU A 69 7.70 -4.22 16.39
CA LEU A 69 6.46 -4.51 17.12
C LEU A 69 5.49 -5.38 16.31
N LEU A 70 5.36 -5.12 15.00
CA LEU A 70 4.59 -5.97 14.09
C LEU A 70 5.14 -7.40 14.05
N LYS A 71 6.47 -7.55 14.00
CA LYS A 71 7.13 -8.86 14.04
C LYS A 71 6.91 -9.57 15.38
N GLU A 72 7.04 -8.85 16.50
CA GLU A 72 6.79 -9.38 17.85
C GLU A 72 5.34 -9.82 18.03
N ALA A 73 4.39 -9.13 17.36
CA ALA A 73 2.97 -9.49 17.33
C ALA A 73 2.62 -10.60 16.31
N GLY A 74 3.61 -11.21 15.64
CA GLY A 74 3.39 -12.26 14.62
C GLY A 74 2.79 -11.75 13.30
N ARG A 75 2.71 -10.44 13.09
CA ARG A 75 2.09 -9.77 11.93
C ARG A 75 3.17 -9.35 10.94
N GLN A 76 3.62 -10.28 10.10
CA GLN A 76 4.73 -10.02 9.19
C GLN A 76 4.29 -9.33 7.89
N HIS A 77 4.65 -8.05 7.75
CA HIS A 77 4.44 -7.26 6.54
C HIS A 77 5.76 -6.91 5.86
N GLY A 78 5.76 -6.82 4.53
CA GLY A 78 6.93 -6.38 3.78
C GLY A 78 7.25 -4.89 4.03
N PRO A 79 8.52 -4.46 4.00
CA PRO A 79 8.91 -3.09 4.30
C PRO A 79 8.27 -2.06 3.36
N GLY A 80 8.05 -2.43 2.10
CA GLY A 80 7.34 -1.59 1.12
C GLY A 80 5.85 -1.45 1.42
N THR A 81 5.20 -2.50 1.95
CA THR A 81 3.80 -2.47 2.38
C THR A 81 3.63 -1.56 3.59
N VAL A 82 4.51 -1.71 4.59
CA VAL A 82 4.48 -0.86 5.79
C VAL A 82 4.71 0.61 5.43
N ALA A 83 5.67 0.92 4.55
CA ALA A 83 5.92 2.29 4.11
C ALA A 83 4.69 2.92 3.44
N LYS A 84 3.98 2.18 2.58
CA LYS A 84 2.76 2.64 1.92
C LYS A 84 1.62 2.84 2.91
N ALA A 85 1.40 1.88 3.81
CA ALA A 85 0.36 1.97 4.84
C ALA A 85 0.60 3.18 5.77
N LEU A 86 1.84 3.44 6.17
CA LEU A 86 2.20 4.62 6.97
C LEU A 86 1.93 5.93 6.22
N ALA A 87 2.21 5.99 4.91
CA ALA A 87 1.91 7.16 4.10
C ALA A 87 0.39 7.40 3.99
N GLU A 88 -0.40 6.34 3.81
CA GLU A 88 -1.86 6.41 3.77
C GLU A 88 -2.45 6.87 5.12
N LEU A 89 -2.01 6.28 6.24
CA LEU A 89 -2.44 6.67 7.58
C LEU A 89 -2.03 8.10 7.95
N THR A 90 -0.89 8.57 7.42
CA THR A 90 -0.49 9.97 7.58
C THR A 90 -1.36 10.90 6.74
N LYS A 91 -1.72 10.48 5.52
CA LYS A 91 -2.60 11.24 4.63
C LYS A 91 -4.03 11.33 5.16
N SER A 92 -4.55 10.28 5.79
CA SER A 92 -5.87 10.29 6.44
C SER A 92 -5.90 11.06 7.76
N GLY A 93 -4.73 11.35 8.33
CA GLY A 93 -4.59 12.02 9.63
C GLY A 93 -4.71 11.08 10.83
N ASP A 94 -4.86 9.77 10.61
CA ASP A 94 -4.85 8.75 11.67
C ASP A 94 -3.49 8.67 12.37
N LEU A 95 -2.42 8.97 11.63
CA LEU A 95 -1.08 9.16 12.16
C LEU A 95 -0.56 10.56 11.82
N VAL A 96 0.27 11.09 12.71
CA VAL A 96 1.07 12.28 12.44
C VAL A 96 2.54 11.86 12.41
N ASN A 97 3.23 12.20 11.34
CA ASN A 97 4.68 12.12 11.26
C ASN A 97 5.25 13.54 11.34
N PRO A 98 5.87 13.95 12.46
CA PRO A 98 6.34 15.32 12.62
C PRO A 98 7.57 15.67 11.75
N GLN A 99 8.04 14.78 10.86
CA GLN A 99 9.22 14.94 9.99
C GLN A 99 10.53 15.28 10.74
N ASP A 100 10.48 15.35 12.08
CA ASP A 100 11.52 15.80 13.00
C ASP A 100 12.30 14.62 13.60
N LYS A 101 12.28 13.46 12.92
CA LYS A 101 12.89 12.18 13.34
C LYS A 101 12.32 11.61 14.65
N LYS A 102 11.29 12.20 15.29
CA LYS A 102 10.72 11.69 16.54
C LYS A 102 9.80 10.47 16.37
N GLY A 103 9.40 10.15 15.14
CA GLY A 103 8.59 8.98 14.81
C GLY A 103 7.10 9.29 14.68
N TYR A 104 6.35 8.30 14.21
CA TYR A 104 4.90 8.36 14.04
C TYR A 104 4.21 8.39 15.41
N ARG A 105 3.14 9.17 15.50
CA ARG A 105 2.24 9.21 16.67
C ARG A 105 0.81 9.08 16.20
N LEU A 106 -0.07 8.53 17.04
CA LEU A 106 -1.51 8.57 16.79
C LEU A 106 -1.93 10.02 16.58
N GLY A 107 -2.75 10.26 15.55
CA GLY A 107 -3.39 11.54 15.36
C GLY A 107 -4.23 11.89 16.59
N GLY A 108 -3.97 13.04 17.19
CA GLY A 108 -4.86 13.61 18.19
C GLY A 108 -6.15 14.08 17.51
N TRP A 109 -7.28 13.57 17.99
CA TRP A 109 -8.68 13.96 17.77
C TRP A 109 -8.89 15.50 17.87
N ARG A 110 -9.73 16.25 17.13
CA ARG A 110 -10.67 16.10 16.00
C ARG A 110 -10.74 17.46 15.27
N ARG A 111 -10.94 17.48 13.95
CA ARG A 111 -11.20 18.70 13.17
C ARG A 111 -12.67 19.19 13.27
N ASP A 112 -13.33 18.95 14.40
CA ASP A 112 -14.76 19.32 14.60
C ASP A 112 -14.95 20.45 15.63
N GLN A 113 -13.88 21.08 16.10
CA GLN A 113 -13.96 22.38 16.79
C GLN A 113 -13.01 23.34 16.10
N THR A 114 -13.53 24.06 15.11
CA THR A 114 -13.04 25.41 14.84
C THR A 114 -13.37 26.21 16.11
N PRO A 115 -12.39 26.74 16.86
CA PRO A 115 -12.70 27.75 17.86
C PRO A 115 -13.35 28.90 17.10
N SER A 116 -14.61 29.19 17.40
CA SER A 116 -15.21 30.46 17.05
C SER A 116 -14.27 31.55 17.55
N LEU A 117 -13.90 32.49 16.69
CA LEU A 117 -13.11 33.67 17.06
C LEU A 117 -13.92 34.65 17.94
N PHE A 118 -15.13 34.25 18.35
CA PHE A 118 -16.16 35.07 18.98
C PHE A 118 -16.80 34.42 20.23
N ASP A 119 -16.18 33.40 20.84
CA ASP A 119 -16.57 32.93 22.18
C ASP A 119 -15.67 33.57 23.26
#